data_AF-A0A938J2I2-F1
#
_entry.id   AF-A0A938J2I2-F1
#
_cell.length_a   1.000
_cell.length_b   1.000
_cell.length_c   1.000
_cell.angle_alpha   90.00
_cell.angle_beta   90.00
_cell.angle_gamma   90.00
#
_symmetry.space_group_name_H-M   'P 1'
#
loop_
_entity.id
_entity.type
_entity.pdbx_description
1 polymer ?
#
loop_
_entity_poly.entity_id
_entity_poly.type
_entity_poly.pdbx_seq_one_letter_code
_entity_poly.pdbx_strand_id
1 'polypeptide(L)' 'MESIQSGALYGYASLVDGMCERIGQQVGESTVISTGGLAGLIGPITTSIEREEPWLTLHGLRLVWEKNQS' A
#
# COMPACT_ATOMS: atom_id res chain seq x y z
N MET A 1 20.37 18.76 0.97
CA MET A 1 19.01 18.47 0.44
C MET A 1 18.80 16.97 0.27
N GLU A 2 19.75 16.27 -0.34
CA GLU A 2 19.72 14.81 -0.54
C GLU A 2 19.46 14.01 0.76
N SER A 3 20.05 14.42 1.89
CA SER A 3 19.83 13.73 3.18
C SER A 3 18.37 13.82 3.67
N ILE A 4 17.69 14.94 3.43
CA ILE A 4 16.27 15.10 3.83
C ILE A 4 15.38 14.23 2.94
N GLN A 5 15.64 14.22 1.63
CA GLN A 5 14.87 13.41 0.68
C GLN A 5 15.06 11.91 0.93
N SER A 6 16.30 11.49 1.16
CA SER A 6 16.61 10.10 1.52
C SER A 6 15.93 9.70 2.84
N GLY A 7 16.04 10.53 3.88
CA GLY A 7 15.38 10.27 5.15
C GLY A 7 13.86 10.17 5.04
N ALA A 8 13.23 11.03 4.25
CA ALA A 8 11.79 10.96 4.02
C ALA A 8 11.38 9.69 3.28
N LEU A 9 12.12 9.30 2.24
CA LEU A 9 11.79 8.16 1.39
C LEU A 9 11.98 6.82 2.13
N TYR A 10 13.17 6.58 2.67
CA TYR A 10 13.46 5.34 3.40
C TYR A 10 12.72 5.28 4.74
N GLY A 11 12.57 6.41 5.43
CA GLY A 11 11.79 6.48 6.66
C GLY A 11 10.32 6.12 6.44
N TYR A 12 9.73 6.57 5.33
CA TYR A 12 8.35 6.21 4.99
C TYR A 12 8.22 4.73 4.62
N ALA A 13 9.15 4.17 3.84
CA ALA A 13 9.16 2.74 3.52
C ALA A 13 9.28 1.87 4.79
N SER A 14 10.20 2.22 5.70
CA SER A 14 10.33 1.51 6.99
C SER A 14 9.08 1.64 7.87
N LEU A 15 8.41 2.79 7.84
CA LEU A 15 7.13 2.97 8.53
C LEU A 15 6.06 2.03 7.96
N VAL A 16 5.93 1.94 6.63
CA VAL A 16 4.98 1.03 5.97
C VAL A 16 5.27 -0.41 6.38
N ASP A 17 6.52 -0.88 6.24
CA ASP A 17 6.90 -2.24 6.59
C ASP A 17 6.62 -2.57 8.06
N GLY A 18 7.01 -1.67 8.98
CA GLY A 18 6.77 -1.87 10.40
C GLY A 18 5.28 -1.89 10.77
N MET A 19 4.45 -1.13 10.05
CA MET A 19 3.00 -1.15 10.25
C MET A 19 2.37 -2.44 9.71
N CYS A 20 2.76 -2.88 8.51
CA CYS A 20 2.29 -4.14 7.93
C CYS A 20 2.65 -5.34 8.81
N GLU A 21 3.88 -5.40 9.33
CA GLU A 21 4.30 -6.45 10.26
C GLU A 21 3.43 -6.47 11.53
N ARG A 22 3.26 -5.30 12.18
CA ARG A 22 2.50 -5.20 13.45
C ARG A 22 1.03 -5.55 13.26
N ILE A 23 0.42 -5.15 12.14
CA ILE A 23 -0.96 -5.49 11.82
C ILE A 23 -1.06 -6.99 11.51
N GLY A 24 -0.12 -7.53 10.72
CA GLY A 24 -0.05 -8.95 10.35
C GLY A 24 0.01 -9.88 11.57
N GLN A 25 0.72 -9.49 12.63
CA GLN A 25 0.75 -10.22 13.89
C GLN A 25 -0.63 -10.37 14.57
N GLN A 26 -1.59 -9.48 14.26
CA GLN A 26 -2.94 -9.50 14.84
C GLN A 26 -3.96 -10.20 13.93
N VAL A 27 -3.82 -10.07 12.61
CA VAL A 27 -4.82 -10.59 11.64
C VAL A 27 -4.44 -11.95 11.05
N GLY A 28 -3.19 -12.38 11.19
CA GLY A 28 -2.66 -13.61 10.59
C GLY A 28 -2.15 -13.40 9.16
N GLU A 29 -2.00 -14.51 8.43
CA GLU A 29 -1.54 -14.49 7.04
C GLU A 29 -2.46 -13.62 6.17
N SER A 30 -1.88 -12.62 5.53
CA SER A 30 -2.59 -11.61 4.76
C SER A 30 -1.75 -11.13 3.59
N THR A 31 -2.41 -10.81 2.48
CA THR A 31 -1.76 -10.23 1.30
C THR A 31 -1.69 -8.72 1.43
N VAL A 32 -0.49 -8.15 1.33
CA VAL A 32 -0.30 -6.69 1.38
C VAL A 32 -0.33 -6.10 -0.03
N ILE A 33 -1.33 -5.26 -0.29
CA ILE A 33 -1.54 -4.60 -1.59
C ILE A 33 -1.37 -3.09 -1.44
N SER A 34 -0.66 -2.47 -2.37
CA SER A 34 -0.49 -1.01 -2.44
C SER A 34 -1.32 -0.39 -3.57
N THR A 35 -1.71 0.87 -3.42
CA THR A 35 -2.41 1.67 -4.44
C THR A 35 -2.12 3.15 -4.23
N GLY A 36 -2.56 4.01 -5.15
CA GLY A 36 -2.37 5.46 -5.09
C GLY A 36 -1.08 5.95 -5.76
N GLY A 37 -0.98 7.25 -6.00
CA GLY A 37 0.04 7.82 -6.89
C GLY A 37 1.49 7.72 -6.41
N LEU A 38 1.72 7.38 -5.14
CA LEU A 38 3.07 7.19 -4.58
C LEU A 38 3.46 5.71 -4.44
N ALA A 39 2.56 4.77 -4.78
CA ALA A 39 2.80 3.34 -4.63
C ALA A 39 4.02 2.90 -5.46
N GLY A 40 4.11 3.28 -6.73
CA GLY A 40 5.29 3.00 -7.56
C GLY A 40 6.61 3.64 -7.10
N LEU A 41 6.57 4.65 -6.21
CA LEU A 41 7.76 5.27 -5.63
C LEU A 41 8.21 4.53 -4.36
N ILE A 42 7.26 4.18 -3.49
CA ILE A 42 7.53 3.57 -2.18
C ILE A 42 7.65 2.06 -2.26
N GLY A 43 6.81 1.41 -3.07
CA GLY A 43 6.70 -0.03 -3.24
C GLY A 43 8.03 -0.74 -3.52
N PRO A 44 8.92 -0.22 -4.39
CA PRO A 44 10.23 -0.82 -4.63
C PRO A 44 11.19 -0.79 -3.44
N ILE A 45 10.89 0.00 -2.40
CA ILE A 45 11.74 0.21 -1.22
C ILE A 45 11.22 -0.57 -0.02
N THR A 46 9.91 -0.82 0.03
CA THR A 46 9.26 -1.67 1.03
C THR A 46 9.50 -3.15 0.76
N THR A 47 9.52 -3.95 1.81
CA THR A 47 9.60 -5.41 1.75
C THR A 47 8.25 -6.09 1.96
N SER A 48 7.30 -5.39 2.57
CA SER A 48 5.98 -5.95 2.92
C SER A 48 5.01 -6.00 1.74
N ILE A 49 5.11 -5.10 0.76
CA ILE A 49 4.17 -5.01 -0.36
C ILE A 49 4.39 -6.17 -1.34
N GLU A 50 3.35 -6.96 -1.58
CA GLU A 50 3.38 -8.09 -2.51
C GLU A 50 2.85 -7.73 -3.91
N ARG A 51 1.91 -6.79 -3.98
CA ARG A 51 1.29 -6.36 -5.24
C ARG A 51 0.92 -4.88 -5.23
N GLU A 52 1.09 -4.22 -6.36
CA GLU A 52 0.52 -2.90 -6.64
C GLU A 52 -0.78 -3.05 -7.45
N GLU A 53 -1.85 -2.36 -7.03
CA GLU A 53 -3.08 -2.20 -7.82
C GLU A 53 -3.44 -0.72 -7.96
N PRO A 54 -3.05 -0.05 -9.06
CA PRO A 54 -3.33 1.38 -9.28
C PRO A 54 -4.82 1.73 -9.33
N TRP A 55 -5.67 0.75 -9.69
CA TRP A 55 -7.11 0.95 -9.91
C TRP A 55 -7.98 0.40 -8.79
N LEU A 56 -7.40 0.05 -7.64
CA LEU A 56 -8.11 -0.61 -6.53
C LEU A 56 -9.41 0.12 -6.14
N THR A 57 -9.35 1.46 -6.01
CA THR A 57 -10.53 2.28 -5.70
C THR A 57 -11.59 2.22 -6.80
N LEU A 58 -11.19 2.30 -8.08
CA LEU A 58 -12.13 2.25 -9.21
C LEU A 58 -12.79 0.87 -9.33
N HIS A 59 -12.06 -0.21 -9.04
CA HIS A 59 -12.63 -1.55 -8.95
C HIS A 59 -13.72 -1.61 -7.86
N GLY A 60 -13.44 -1.07 -6.68
CA GLY A 60 -14.42 -0.98 -5.59
C GLY A 60 -15.67 -0.19 -5.98
N LEU A 61 -15.50 0.99 -6.59
CA LEU A 61 -16.62 1.82 -7.04
C LEU A 61 -17.49 1.11 -8.07
N ARG A 62 -16.88 0.40 -9.04
CA ARG A 62 -17.62 -0.39 -10.02
C ARG A 62 -18.46 -1.48 -9.35
N LEU A 63 -17.88 -2.23 -8.41
CA LEU A 63 -18.59 -3.31 -7.70
C LEU A 63 -19.77 -2.77 -6.88
N VAL A 64 -19.60 -1.62 -6.22
CA VAL A 64 -20.69 -0.96 -5.47
C VAL A 64 -21.79 -0.51 -6.42
N TRP A 65 -21.45 0.08 -7.57
CA TRP A 65 -22.43 0.48 -8.57
C TRP A 65 -23.21 -0.72 -9.10
N GLU A 66 -22.53 -1.81 -9.48
CA GLU A 66 -23.16 -3.06 -9.98
C GLU A 66 -24.14 -3.64 -8.95
N LYS A 67 -23.78 -3.63 -7.66
CA LYS A 67 -24.64 -4.10 -6.57
C LYS A 67 -25.91 -3.26 -6.39
N ASN A 68 -25.87 -1.97 -6.73
CA ASN A 68 -26.97 -1.04 -6.55
C ASN A 68 -27.90 -0.92 -7.77
N GLN A 69 -27.66 -1.67 -8.85
CA GLN A 69 -28.54 -1.75 -10.02
C GLN A 69 -29.75 -2.69 -9.82
N SER A 70 -30.13 -2.94 -8.55
CA SER A 70 -31.31 -3.75 -8.16
C SER A 70 -32.58 -2.92 -8.18
#